data_AF-A0A5J6MXF9-F1
#
_entry.id   AF-A0A5J6MXF9-F1
#
_cell.length_a   1.000
_cell.length_b   1.000
_cell.length_c   1.000
_cell.angle_alpha   90.00
_cell.angle_beta   90.00
_cell.angle_gamma   90.00
#
_symmetry.space_group_name_H-M   'P 1'
#
loop_
_entity.id
_entity.type
_entity.pdbx_description
1 polymer ?
#
loop_
_entity_poly.entity_id
_entity_poly.type
_entity_poly.pdbx_seq_one_letter_code
_entity_poly.pdbx_strand_id
1 'polypeptide(L)'
;MSAPTSPTPMPPRRSATFDEYAIAEIHRAAATGIYDIRGFGAKRRVPHFDDLVFLGASVSRYPLEGYREKCATDVVLGTRFAKKPIHLKIPVTIAGMSFGALSGPAKEALGRGASAMGTSTTTGDGGMTPEERGHSSILVYQLLPSRYGMNPDDLRKADAIEVVIGQGAKPGGGGMLLGQKISPRVAAMRNLPEGIDQRSACRHPDWTGPDDLTIKIQEIREITDWEKPVYVKVGATRPYYDVALAVKSGADVVVLDGMQGGTAATQEVFIEHVGIPILAAIRPAVQALQDLDMHRKVQLVVSGGIRNGADVAKALALGADAVAIGTAALIALGDNDPKLEEEYRKIGSAAGCYDDWHEGRDPAGITTQDPELAKRLDPIKAGRRLSNYLAVLTMETQIIARACGKSHVLNLEPEDLVALTIEAAAMARVPLAGTSWIPGQSGGL
;
A
#
# COMPACT_ATOMS: atom_id res chain seq x y z
N MET A 1 -42.17 58.09 -15.77
CA MET A 1 -41.07 57.25 -16.29
C MET A 1 -40.73 56.23 -15.21
N SER A 2 -41.08 54.95 -15.40
CA SER A 2 -40.69 53.89 -14.48
C SER A 2 -39.18 53.70 -14.58
N ALA A 3 -38.48 53.73 -13.44
CA ALA A 3 -37.05 53.44 -13.38
C ALA A 3 -36.80 52.06 -14.01
N PRO A 4 -35.79 51.92 -14.90
CA PRO A 4 -35.47 50.62 -15.46
C PRO A 4 -35.04 49.70 -14.32
N THR A 5 -35.75 48.59 -14.15
CA THR A 5 -35.39 47.51 -13.21
C THR A 5 -34.00 47.03 -13.60
N SER A 6 -33.00 47.32 -12.77
CA SER A 6 -31.65 46.82 -12.95
C SER A 6 -31.70 45.28 -12.92
N PRO A 7 -31.21 44.58 -13.95
CA PRO A 7 -31.24 43.13 -13.96
C PRO A 7 -30.44 42.58 -12.77
N THR A 8 -31.00 41.61 -12.06
CA THR A 8 -30.31 40.90 -10.98
C THR A 8 -29.04 40.27 -11.54
N PRO A 9 -27.85 40.54 -10.94
CA PRO A 9 -26.62 39.92 -11.40
C PRO A 9 -26.71 38.39 -11.31
N MET A 10 -26.33 37.70 -12.39
CA MET A 10 -26.22 36.25 -12.37
C MET A 10 -25.13 35.82 -11.37
N PRO A 11 -25.36 34.79 -10.55
CA PRO A 11 -24.31 34.26 -9.68
C PRO A 11 -23.15 33.70 -10.52
N PRO A 12 -21.91 33.82 -10.04
CA PRO A 12 -20.75 33.29 -10.75
C PRO A 12 -20.86 31.76 -10.90
N ARG A 13 -20.53 31.24 -12.09
CA ARG A 13 -20.49 29.81 -12.39
C ARG A 13 -19.05 29.30 -12.32
N ARG A 14 -18.77 28.35 -11.42
CA ARG A 14 -17.48 27.67 -11.35
C ARG A 14 -17.30 26.68 -12.50
N SER A 15 -16.07 26.52 -12.99
CA SER A 15 -15.75 25.52 -14.00
C SER A 15 -15.59 24.14 -13.35
N ALA A 16 -16.12 23.10 -13.99
CA ALA A 16 -15.89 21.71 -13.55
C ALA A 16 -14.53 21.17 -14.00
N THR A 17 -13.99 21.69 -15.11
CA THR A 17 -12.70 21.28 -15.67
C THR A 17 -11.54 22.06 -15.05
N PHE A 18 -11.78 23.33 -14.72
CA PHE A 18 -10.83 24.22 -14.05
C PHE A 18 -11.37 24.56 -12.67
N ASP A 19 -11.34 23.57 -11.77
CA ASP A 19 -11.71 23.79 -10.38
C ASP A 19 -10.67 24.68 -9.66
N GLU A 20 -10.93 25.01 -8.40
CA GLU A 20 -10.06 25.91 -7.63
C GLU A 20 -8.63 25.37 -7.52
N TYR A 21 -8.47 24.05 -7.37
CA TYR A 21 -7.16 23.42 -7.27
C TYR A 21 -6.42 23.49 -8.61
N ALA A 22 -7.07 23.12 -9.72
CA ALA A 22 -6.47 23.19 -11.05
C ALA A 22 -6.04 24.61 -11.43
N ILE A 23 -6.87 25.62 -11.12
CA ILE A 23 -6.51 27.03 -11.37
C ILE A 23 -5.31 27.44 -10.50
N ALA A 24 -5.31 27.12 -9.20
CA ALA A 24 -4.21 27.43 -8.30
C ALA A 24 -2.90 26.75 -8.75
N GLU A 25 -2.96 25.50 -9.18
CA GLU A 25 -1.82 24.75 -9.67
C GLU A 25 -1.29 25.33 -10.99
N ILE A 26 -2.16 25.77 -11.91
CA ILE A 26 -1.73 26.49 -13.12
C ILE A 26 -0.99 27.78 -12.77
N HIS A 27 -1.48 28.55 -11.79
CA HIS A 27 -0.79 29.76 -11.33
C HIS A 27 0.57 29.43 -10.68
N ARG A 28 0.63 28.40 -9.82
CA ARG A 28 1.87 27.94 -9.20
C ARG A 28 2.88 27.50 -10.26
N ALA A 29 2.47 26.66 -11.21
CA ALA A 29 3.30 26.16 -12.29
C ALA A 29 3.78 27.30 -13.20
N ALA A 30 2.92 28.26 -13.55
CA ALA A 30 3.28 29.41 -14.37
C ALA A 30 4.29 30.33 -13.66
N ALA A 31 4.16 30.50 -12.35
CA ALA A 31 5.07 31.33 -11.56
C ALA A 31 6.42 30.66 -11.28
N THR A 32 6.46 29.34 -11.16
CA THR A 32 7.66 28.62 -10.68
C THR A 32 8.38 27.83 -11.77
N GLY A 33 7.71 27.43 -12.85
CA GLY A 33 8.28 26.61 -13.93
C GLY A 33 8.63 25.18 -13.52
N ILE A 34 8.21 24.72 -12.34
CA ILE A 34 8.52 23.39 -11.80
C ILE A 34 7.24 22.66 -11.40
N TYR A 35 7.23 21.33 -11.55
CA TYR A 35 6.14 20.47 -11.08
C TYR A 35 6.08 20.46 -9.54
N ASP A 36 4.90 20.13 -9.01
CA ASP A 36 4.71 19.96 -7.58
C ASP A 36 5.17 18.58 -7.09
N ILE A 37 5.66 18.51 -5.86
CA ILE A 37 6.06 17.27 -5.18
C ILE A 37 5.21 17.16 -3.92
N ARG A 38 4.60 15.99 -3.72
CA ARG A 38 3.93 15.71 -2.45
C ARG A 38 4.03 14.24 -2.05
N GLY A 39 3.53 13.96 -0.86
CA GLY A 39 3.30 12.63 -0.35
C GLY A 39 1.84 12.18 -0.45
N PHE A 40 1.43 11.30 0.46
CA PHE A 40 0.14 10.61 0.45
C PHE A 40 -0.04 9.67 -0.76
N GLY A 41 -1.25 9.17 -0.98
CA GLY A 41 -1.66 8.45 -2.19
C GLY A 41 -2.54 9.31 -3.09
N ALA A 42 -3.15 8.70 -4.11
CA ALA A 42 -4.09 9.38 -5.00
C ALA A 42 -5.25 10.02 -4.23
N LYS A 43 -5.47 11.32 -4.45
CA LYS A 43 -6.57 12.13 -3.91
C LYS A 43 -7.78 12.13 -4.84
N ARG A 44 -7.59 11.85 -6.14
CA ARG A 44 -8.72 11.72 -7.06
C ARG A 44 -9.64 10.56 -6.69
N ARG A 45 -10.93 10.74 -6.95
CA ARG A 45 -11.91 9.66 -6.83
C ARG A 45 -11.69 8.65 -7.95
N VAL A 46 -11.52 7.38 -7.57
CA VAL A 46 -11.50 6.22 -8.45
C VAL A 46 -12.46 5.17 -7.92
N PRO A 47 -12.99 4.25 -8.75
CA PRO A 47 -13.74 3.11 -8.25
C PRO A 47 -12.96 2.35 -7.18
N HIS A 48 -13.65 1.99 -6.11
CA HIS A 48 -13.03 1.41 -4.92
C HIS A 48 -13.86 0.22 -4.41
N PHE A 49 -13.36 -0.51 -3.42
CA PHE A 49 -14.06 -1.60 -2.76
C PHE A 49 -15.43 -1.19 -2.22
N ASP A 50 -15.67 0.09 -1.92
CA ASP A 50 -16.99 0.61 -1.50
C ASP A 50 -18.12 0.29 -2.48
N ASP A 51 -17.80 0.13 -3.76
CA ASP A 51 -18.77 -0.21 -4.81
C ASP A 51 -19.04 -1.72 -4.93
N LEU A 52 -18.46 -2.54 -4.04
CA LEU A 52 -18.73 -3.97 -3.91
C LEU A 52 -19.47 -4.28 -2.60
N VAL A 53 -20.38 -5.26 -2.63
CA VAL A 53 -21.08 -5.77 -1.44
C VAL A 53 -21.03 -7.28 -1.40
N PHE A 54 -21.15 -7.83 -0.18
CA PHE A 54 -21.19 -9.27 0.03
C PHE A 54 -22.62 -9.82 -0.06
N LEU A 55 -22.77 -10.98 -0.69
CA LEU A 55 -23.96 -11.81 -0.63
C LEU A 55 -23.90 -12.68 0.62
N GLY A 56 -24.25 -12.09 1.77
CA GLY A 56 -24.33 -12.80 3.03
C GLY A 56 -25.24 -14.03 2.96
N ALA A 57 -24.89 -15.06 3.74
CA ALA A 57 -25.63 -16.30 3.82
C ALA A 57 -27.06 -16.09 4.36
N SER A 58 -28.01 -16.85 3.83
CA SER A 58 -29.42 -16.84 4.21
C SER A 58 -29.98 -18.28 4.15
N VAL A 59 -30.99 -18.57 3.32
CA VAL A 59 -31.51 -19.94 3.17
C VAL A 59 -30.66 -20.78 2.22
N SER A 60 -29.97 -20.17 1.26
CA SER A 60 -29.14 -20.85 0.25
C SER A 60 -27.78 -21.32 0.78
N ARG A 61 -27.30 -20.75 1.89
CA ARG A 61 -26.04 -21.10 2.55
C ARG A 61 -26.21 -20.83 4.04
N TYR A 62 -25.59 -21.63 4.90
CA TYR A 62 -25.63 -21.41 6.34
C TYR A 62 -24.52 -20.43 6.77
N PRO A 63 -24.84 -19.36 7.53
CA PRO A 63 -23.82 -18.53 8.18
C PRO A 63 -23.18 -19.30 9.34
N LEU A 64 -22.00 -18.85 9.78
CA LEU A 64 -21.36 -19.37 10.99
C LEU A 64 -21.67 -18.52 12.23
N GLU A 65 -21.96 -19.16 13.36
CA GLU A 65 -22.22 -18.49 14.63
C GLU A 65 -20.92 -17.95 15.25
N GLY A 66 -20.75 -16.63 15.28
CA GLY A 66 -19.48 -15.99 15.69
C GLY A 66 -18.95 -16.36 17.08
N TYR A 67 -19.83 -16.71 18.03
CA TYR A 67 -19.45 -17.07 19.40
C TYR A 67 -19.19 -18.57 19.61
N ARG A 68 -19.55 -19.44 18.64
CA ARG A 68 -19.33 -20.90 18.72
C ARG A 68 -18.33 -21.40 17.71
N GLU A 69 -18.33 -20.80 16.53
CA GLU A 69 -17.59 -21.29 15.38
C GLU A 69 -16.37 -20.43 15.11
N LYS A 70 -15.24 -21.12 14.94
CA LYS A 70 -13.95 -20.48 14.66
C LYS A 70 -13.90 -20.06 13.20
N CYS A 71 -13.39 -18.86 12.96
CA CYS A 71 -13.01 -18.39 11.64
C CYS A 71 -11.50 -18.10 11.68
N ALA A 72 -10.69 -18.90 11.01
CA ALA A 72 -9.24 -18.73 11.01
C ALA A 72 -8.79 -17.59 10.09
N THR A 73 -7.65 -16.98 10.42
CA THR A 73 -7.13 -15.74 9.81
C THR A 73 -5.67 -15.85 9.38
N ASP A 74 -5.03 -16.97 9.69
CA ASP A 74 -3.63 -17.17 9.39
C ASP A 74 -3.37 -17.29 7.88
N VAL A 75 -2.16 -16.92 7.48
CA VAL A 75 -1.68 -17.07 6.10
C VAL A 75 -0.21 -17.42 6.12
N VAL A 76 0.18 -18.30 5.21
CA VAL A 76 1.58 -18.67 5.00
C VAL A 76 2.05 -18.09 3.67
N LEU A 77 3.10 -17.26 3.73
CA LEU A 77 3.68 -16.58 2.59
C LEU A 77 5.04 -17.19 2.23
N GLY A 78 5.24 -17.39 0.95
CA GLY A 78 6.51 -17.78 0.34
C GLY A 78 6.84 -19.26 0.48
N THR A 79 5.83 -20.11 0.21
CA THR A 79 5.92 -21.57 0.35
C THR A 79 6.65 -22.29 -0.79
N ARG A 80 7.03 -21.58 -1.86
CA ARG A 80 7.48 -22.20 -3.11
C ARG A 80 8.91 -22.71 -3.05
N PHE A 81 9.86 -21.87 -2.66
CA PHE A 81 11.29 -22.20 -2.71
C PHE A 81 12.04 -21.94 -1.40
N ALA A 82 11.48 -21.15 -0.47
CA ALA A 82 12.13 -20.84 0.80
C ALA A 82 12.06 -22.00 1.79
N LYS A 83 13.16 -22.27 2.50
CA LYS A 83 13.17 -23.29 3.58
C LYS A 83 12.37 -22.83 4.81
N LYS A 84 12.24 -21.52 5.04
CA LYS A 84 11.49 -20.93 6.16
C LYS A 84 10.42 -19.98 5.63
N PRO A 85 9.25 -20.49 5.20
CA PRO A 85 8.14 -19.62 4.82
C PRO A 85 7.64 -18.80 6.00
N ILE A 86 7.02 -17.66 5.71
CA ILE A 86 6.52 -16.72 6.73
C ILE A 86 5.10 -17.10 7.12
N HIS A 87 4.86 -17.38 8.40
CA HIS A 87 3.52 -17.59 8.94
C HIS A 87 3.03 -16.32 9.65
N LEU A 88 1.95 -15.73 9.15
CA LEU A 88 1.29 -14.56 9.74
C LEU A 88 0.00 -15.00 10.42
N LYS A 89 -0.32 -14.41 11.58
CA LYS A 89 -1.57 -14.71 12.31
C LYS A 89 -2.79 -14.03 11.70
N ILE A 90 -2.58 -12.96 10.93
CA ILE A 90 -3.62 -12.16 10.28
C ILE A 90 -3.22 -11.86 8.83
N PRO A 91 -4.18 -11.67 7.90
CA PRO A 91 -3.89 -11.48 6.48
C PRO A 91 -3.58 -10.00 6.14
N VAL A 92 -3.05 -9.24 7.11
CA VAL A 92 -2.78 -7.80 6.98
C VAL A 92 -1.33 -7.54 7.37
N THR A 93 -0.52 -7.04 6.45
CA THR A 93 0.89 -6.68 6.65
C THR A 93 1.08 -5.16 6.62
N ILE A 94 2.22 -4.68 7.12
CA ILE A 94 2.59 -3.27 7.02
C ILE A 94 3.47 -3.08 5.78
N ALA A 95 3.06 -2.16 4.89
CA ALA A 95 3.77 -1.87 3.65
C ALA A 95 5.15 -1.23 3.89
N GLY A 96 6.07 -1.40 2.93
CA GLY A 96 7.43 -0.84 3.01
C GLY A 96 7.45 0.68 3.00
N MET A 97 7.91 1.28 4.11
CA MET A 97 8.04 2.73 4.27
C MET A 97 9.38 3.07 4.89
N SER A 98 10.22 3.80 4.15
CA SER A 98 11.64 3.97 4.51
C SER A 98 11.89 4.72 5.81
N PHE A 99 12.92 4.32 6.57
CA PHE A 99 13.58 5.26 7.46
C PHE A 99 14.21 6.38 6.62
N GLY A 100 14.00 7.63 7.00
CA GLY A 100 14.23 8.80 6.16
C GLY A 100 12.89 9.43 5.76
N ALA A 101 12.01 8.67 5.11
CA ALA A 101 10.61 9.09 4.95
C ALA A 101 9.89 9.16 6.31
N LEU A 102 10.08 8.13 7.14
CA LEU A 102 9.55 8.04 8.49
C LEU A 102 10.63 8.29 9.54
N SER A 103 10.22 8.81 10.70
CA SER A 103 11.06 8.99 11.88
C SER A 103 11.41 7.63 12.53
N GLY A 104 12.48 7.60 13.34
CA GLY A 104 12.85 6.42 14.11
C GLY A 104 11.72 5.91 15.02
N PRO A 105 11.06 6.78 15.82
CA PRO A 105 9.90 6.39 16.63
C PRO A 105 8.74 5.81 15.81
N ALA A 106 8.50 6.29 14.58
CA ALA A 106 7.48 5.72 13.72
C ALA A 106 7.86 4.29 13.28
N LYS A 107 9.12 4.05 12.91
CA LYS A 107 9.62 2.71 12.58
C LYS A 107 9.49 1.73 13.75
N GLU A 108 9.81 2.19 14.96
CA GLU A 108 9.59 1.43 16.20
C GLU A 108 8.10 1.11 16.43
N ALA A 109 7.23 2.11 16.31
CA ALA A 109 5.79 1.96 16.54
C ALA A 109 5.17 0.92 15.60
N LEU A 110 5.55 0.96 14.32
CA LEU A 110 5.12 -0.03 13.32
C LEU A 110 5.56 -1.45 13.73
N GLY A 111 6.83 -1.62 14.12
CA GLY A 111 7.36 -2.90 14.61
C GLY A 111 6.58 -3.43 15.81
N ARG A 112 6.38 -2.59 16.84
CA ARG A 112 5.63 -2.96 18.05
C ARG A 112 4.19 -3.40 17.73
N GLY A 113 3.48 -2.62 16.92
CA GLY A 113 2.08 -2.90 16.58
C GLY A 113 1.92 -4.17 15.74
N ALA A 114 2.78 -4.38 14.75
CA ALA A 114 2.76 -5.56 13.90
C ALA A 114 3.11 -6.84 14.69
N SER A 115 4.16 -6.80 15.52
CA SER A 115 4.58 -7.92 16.36
C SER A 115 3.49 -8.34 17.35
N ALA A 116 2.80 -7.36 17.97
CA ALA A 116 1.69 -7.64 18.88
C ALA A 116 0.55 -8.43 18.22
N MET A 117 0.35 -8.23 16.92
CA MET A 117 -0.66 -8.93 16.12
C MET A 117 -0.13 -10.15 15.36
N GLY A 118 1.17 -10.46 15.48
CA GLY A 118 1.80 -11.57 14.78
C GLY A 118 1.80 -11.41 13.26
N THR A 119 2.06 -10.19 12.77
CA THR A 119 2.22 -9.89 11.34
C THR A 119 3.56 -9.22 11.05
N SER A 120 3.85 -8.95 9.78
CA SER A 120 5.12 -8.41 9.32
C SER A 120 5.14 -6.90 9.12
N THR A 121 6.34 -6.33 9.27
CA THR A 121 6.72 -5.00 8.78
C THR A 121 7.66 -5.12 7.59
N THR A 122 7.83 -4.01 6.87
CA THR A 122 8.73 -3.93 5.72
C THR A 122 9.60 -2.66 5.80
N THR A 123 10.91 -2.80 5.56
CA THR A 123 11.90 -1.73 5.81
C THR A 123 11.67 -0.45 5.00
N GLY A 124 11.27 -0.58 3.73
CA GLY A 124 11.29 0.54 2.79
C GLY A 124 12.70 0.82 2.20
N ASP A 125 12.83 1.93 1.48
CA ASP A 125 14.07 2.50 0.88
C ASP A 125 15.11 3.06 1.85
N GLY A 126 15.03 2.67 3.12
CA GLY A 126 15.88 3.20 4.18
C GLY A 126 16.97 2.26 4.67
N GLY A 127 16.95 1.00 4.25
CA GLY A 127 17.70 -0.07 4.90
C GLY A 127 17.08 -0.47 6.25
N MET A 128 17.77 -1.36 6.99
CA MET A 128 17.30 -1.88 8.27
C MET A 128 17.79 -0.98 9.42
N THR A 129 16.87 -0.52 10.27
CA THR A 129 17.23 0.23 11.48
C THR A 129 17.23 -0.68 12.72
N PRO A 130 18.05 -0.38 13.75
CA PRO A 130 17.99 -1.11 15.03
C PRO A 130 16.61 -1.08 15.68
N GLU A 131 15.92 0.06 15.62
CA GLU A 131 14.59 0.25 16.19
C GLU A 131 13.55 -0.63 15.47
N GLU A 132 13.60 -0.69 14.14
CA GLU A 132 12.69 -1.55 13.37
C GLU A 132 12.97 -3.03 13.61
N ARG A 133 14.23 -3.48 13.51
CA ARG A 133 14.58 -4.89 13.67
C ARG A 133 14.34 -5.36 15.11
N GLY A 134 14.65 -4.53 16.11
CA GLY A 134 14.51 -4.86 17.52
C GLY A 134 13.05 -4.99 17.98
N HIS A 135 12.11 -4.39 17.25
CA HIS A 135 10.68 -4.40 17.62
C HIS A 135 9.78 -5.17 16.66
N SER A 136 10.27 -5.58 15.49
CA SER A 136 9.53 -6.42 14.54
C SER A 136 9.87 -7.90 14.74
N SER A 137 8.87 -8.75 14.98
CA SER A 137 9.05 -10.21 15.05
C SER A 137 9.25 -10.83 13.68
N ILE A 138 8.65 -10.22 12.65
CA ILE A 138 8.80 -10.59 11.24
C ILE A 138 9.07 -9.30 10.47
N LEU A 139 10.21 -9.22 9.80
CA LEU A 139 10.64 -8.05 9.04
C LEU A 139 11.04 -8.44 7.62
N VAL A 140 10.35 -7.87 6.65
CA VAL A 140 10.66 -7.98 5.23
C VAL A 140 11.65 -6.86 4.86
N TYR A 141 12.77 -7.23 4.25
CA TYR A 141 13.78 -6.26 3.81
C TYR A 141 13.59 -5.93 2.33
N GLN A 142 13.48 -4.65 1.99
CA GLN A 142 13.38 -4.23 0.58
C GLN A 142 14.73 -4.08 -0.11
N LEU A 143 14.89 -4.75 -1.25
CA LEU A 143 15.99 -4.55 -2.19
C LEU A 143 15.51 -3.66 -3.35
N LEU A 144 16.15 -2.50 -3.50
CA LEU A 144 15.68 -1.42 -4.38
C LEU A 144 16.69 -1.08 -5.46
N PRO A 145 16.26 -0.44 -6.57
CA PRO A 145 17.12 -0.11 -7.70
C PRO A 145 18.48 0.49 -7.33
N SER A 146 18.49 1.49 -6.45
CA SER A 146 19.72 2.21 -6.06
C SER A 146 20.54 1.56 -4.95
N ARG A 147 20.06 0.47 -4.34
CA ARG A 147 20.76 -0.26 -3.26
C ARG A 147 21.12 0.59 -2.04
N TYR A 148 20.39 1.69 -1.79
CA TYR A 148 20.60 2.51 -0.61
C TYR A 148 20.41 1.70 0.67
N GLY A 149 21.39 1.76 1.58
CA GLY A 149 21.37 1.01 2.84
C GLY A 149 21.40 -0.51 2.67
N MET A 150 21.70 -1.03 1.47
CA MET A 150 21.83 -2.46 1.22
C MET A 150 23.11 -3.00 1.85
N ASN A 151 22.94 -3.92 2.80
CA ASN A 151 24.01 -4.67 3.41
C ASN A 151 23.65 -6.17 3.41
N PRO A 152 24.50 -7.07 2.87
CA PRO A 152 24.30 -8.51 2.95
C PRO A 152 24.00 -9.04 4.36
N ASP A 153 24.58 -8.45 5.40
CA ASP A 153 24.32 -8.88 6.77
C ASP A 153 22.89 -8.58 7.22
N ASP A 154 22.29 -7.51 6.73
CA ASP A 154 20.89 -7.18 7.02
C ASP A 154 19.95 -8.05 6.18
N LEU A 155 20.33 -8.38 4.94
CA LEU A 155 19.63 -9.42 4.18
C LEU A 155 19.62 -10.74 4.96
N ARG A 156 20.72 -11.12 5.62
CA ARG A 156 20.83 -12.30 6.49
C ARG A 156 20.13 -12.17 7.84
N LYS A 157 19.74 -10.98 8.28
CA LYS A 157 18.90 -10.77 9.48
C LYS A 157 17.40 -10.63 9.20
N ALA A 158 17.01 -10.39 7.95
CA ALA A 158 15.61 -10.27 7.56
C ALA A 158 14.85 -11.61 7.66
N ASP A 159 13.53 -11.58 7.65
CA ASP A 159 12.70 -12.81 7.62
C ASP A 159 12.25 -13.12 6.18
N ALA A 160 12.13 -12.10 5.32
CA ALA A 160 11.91 -12.22 3.88
C ALA A 160 12.60 -11.07 3.14
N ILE A 161 12.82 -11.22 1.84
CA ILE A 161 13.41 -10.18 0.98
C ILE A 161 12.39 -9.76 -0.08
N GLU A 162 12.12 -8.47 -0.23
CA GLU A 162 11.23 -7.93 -1.26
C GLU A 162 12.03 -7.16 -2.31
N VAL A 163 12.14 -7.71 -3.52
CA VAL A 163 12.73 -7.03 -4.68
C VAL A 163 11.68 -6.09 -5.26
N VAL A 164 11.93 -4.79 -5.21
CA VAL A 164 10.93 -3.79 -5.63
C VAL A 164 11.23 -3.29 -7.03
N ILE A 165 10.35 -3.68 -7.94
CA ILE A 165 10.34 -3.22 -9.33
C ILE A 165 9.62 -1.88 -9.44
N GLY A 166 8.58 -1.68 -8.63
CA GLY A 166 7.81 -0.44 -8.59
C GLY A 166 6.84 -0.38 -7.42
N GLN A 167 6.24 0.78 -7.22
CA GLN A 167 5.22 1.03 -6.20
C GLN A 167 4.01 1.74 -6.83
N GLY A 168 2.86 1.66 -6.17
CA GLY A 168 1.59 2.17 -6.69
C GLY A 168 1.56 3.68 -6.92
N ALA A 169 2.22 4.47 -6.07
CA ALA A 169 2.23 5.94 -6.18
C ALA A 169 3.05 6.48 -7.37
N LYS A 170 3.99 5.68 -7.90
CA LYS A 170 4.91 6.10 -8.98
C LYS A 170 5.46 4.94 -9.80
N PRO A 171 4.61 4.13 -10.46
CA PRO A 171 5.10 3.05 -11.31
C PRO A 171 6.00 3.61 -12.43
N GLY A 172 7.16 3.00 -12.64
CA GLY A 172 8.17 3.49 -13.61
C GLY A 172 9.01 4.68 -13.13
N GLY A 173 8.74 5.22 -11.94
CA GLY A 173 9.58 6.21 -11.26
C GLY A 173 10.52 5.58 -10.23
N GLY A 174 11.44 6.38 -9.70
CA GLY A 174 12.35 5.98 -8.62
C GLY A 174 11.94 6.53 -7.24
N GLY A 175 12.46 5.93 -6.18
CA GLY A 175 12.44 6.48 -4.82
C GLY A 175 12.91 7.95 -4.78
N MET A 176 12.32 8.75 -3.88
CA MET A 176 12.67 10.16 -3.72
C MET A 176 12.67 10.50 -2.24
N LEU A 177 13.71 11.21 -1.79
CA LEU A 177 13.79 11.77 -0.45
C LEU A 177 14.46 13.14 -0.55
N LEU A 178 13.77 14.19 -0.11
CA LEU A 178 14.29 15.55 -0.21
C LEU A 178 15.41 15.80 0.81
N GLY A 179 16.34 16.68 0.45
CA GLY A 179 17.57 16.98 1.17
C GLY A 179 17.35 17.38 2.63
N GLN A 180 16.27 18.12 2.91
CA GLN A 180 15.87 18.49 4.28
C GLN A 180 15.56 17.29 5.20
N LYS A 181 15.28 16.11 4.61
CA LYS A 181 15.08 14.84 5.32
C LYS A 181 16.30 13.92 5.22
N ILE A 182 17.40 14.38 4.64
CA ILE A 182 18.69 13.68 4.66
C ILE A 182 19.50 14.23 5.83
N SER A 183 19.13 13.79 7.04
CA SER A 183 19.89 14.03 8.27
C SER A 183 21.23 13.29 8.26
N PRO A 184 22.17 13.61 9.17
CA PRO A 184 23.47 12.92 9.24
C PRO A 184 23.34 11.39 9.32
N ARG A 185 22.32 10.91 10.05
CA ARG A 185 22.04 9.47 10.18
C ARG A 185 21.53 8.87 8.85
N VAL A 186 20.61 9.55 8.16
CA VAL A 186 20.09 9.09 6.87
C VAL A 186 21.19 9.10 5.81
N ALA A 187 21.99 10.18 5.77
CA ALA A 187 23.17 10.32 4.91
C ALA A 187 24.14 9.14 5.08
N ALA A 188 24.51 8.84 6.34
CA ALA A 188 25.40 7.73 6.66
C ALA A 188 24.83 6.36 6.24
N MET A 189 23.55 6.10 6.52
CA MET A 189 22.90 4.84 6.15
C MET A 189 22.80 4.64 4.63
N ARG A 190 22.70 5.71 3.85
CA ARG A 190 22.52 5.63 2.38
C ARG A 190 23.78 5.94 1.59
N ASN A 191 24.90 6.19 2.25
CA ASN A 191 26.15 6.64 1.62
C ASN A 191 25.93 7.88 0.74
N LEU A 192 25.16 8.86 1.26
CA LEU A 192 24.83 10.11 0.57
C LEU A 192 25.41 11.32 1.32
N PRO A 193 25.68 12.44 0.63
CA PRO A 193 25.92 13.71 1.29
C PRO A 193 24.67 14.20 2.05
N GLU A 194 24.88 14.83 3.20
CA GLU A 194 23.81 15.48 3.97
C GLU A 194 23.16 16.61 3.17
N GLY A 195 21.85 16.78 3.33
CA GLY A 195 21.13 17.91 2.73
C GLY A 195 20.90 17.84 1.21
N ILE A 196 21.36 16.78 0.53
CA ILE A 196 21.22 16.64 -0.93
C ILE A 196 20.03 15.76 -1.27
N ASP A 197 19.16 16.20 -2.17
CA ASP A 197 18.03 15.39 -2.66
C ASP A 197 18.49 14.02 -3.17
N GLN A 198 17.86 12.97 -2.67
CA GLN A 198 18.00 11.61 -3.20
C GLN A 198 16.97 11.36 -4.29
N ARG A 199 17.45 10.92 -5.45
CA ARG A 199 16.63 10.39 -6.54
C ARG A 199 17.13 8.99 -6.89
N SER A 200 16.37 7.97 -6.53
CA SER A 200 16.72 6.58 -6.83
C SER A 200 16.52 6.31 -8.32
N ALA A 201 17.29 5.37 -8.87
CA ALA A 201 17.10 4.90 -10.24
C ALA A 201 15.71 4.28 -10.41
N CYS A 202 15.13 4.39 -11.62
CA CYS A 202 13.84 3.78 -11.93
C CYS A 202 13.95 2.29 -12.35
N ARG A 203 15.18 1.81 -12.54
CA ARG A 203 15.48 0.42 -12.93
C ARG A 203 16.67 -0.06 -12.12
N HIS A 204 16.66 -1.34 -11.78
CA HIS A 204 17.84 -1.96 -11.20
C HIS A 204 18.97 -1.96 -12.23
N PRO A 205 20.19 -1.53 -11.87
CA PRO A 205 21.29 -1.37 -12.82
C PRO A 205 21.90 -2.71 -13.26
N ASP A 206 21.63 -3.78 -12.53
CA ASP A 206 22.24 -5.10 -12.63
C ASP A 206 21.33 -6.16 -13.28
N TRP A 207 20.15 -5.78 -13.76
CA TRP A 207 19.28 -6.65 -14.56
C TRP A 207 18.38 -5.82 -15.49
N THR A 208 18.09 -6.34 -16.69
CA THR A 208 17.31 -5.62 -17.72
C THR A 208 15.95 -6.23 -18.00
N GLY A 209 15.76 -7.51 -17.66
CA GLY A 209 14.51 -8.20 -17.85
C GLY A 209 14.30 -9.38 -16.90
N PRO A 210 13.20 -10.13 -17.08
CA PRO A 210 12.82 -11.24 -16.20
C PRO A 210 13.84 -12.37 -16.09
N ASP A 211 14.62 -12.62 -17.15
CA ASP A 211 15.65 -13.66 -17.15
C ASP A 211 16.84 -13.24 -16.26
N ASP A 212 17.30 -11.99 -16.37
CA ASP A 212 18.31 -11.42 -15.48
C ASP A 212 17.80 -11.32 -14.02
N LEU A 213 16.51 -10.98 -13.83
CA LEU A 213 15.88 -10.97 -12.51
C LEU A 213 15.89 -12.38 -11.86
N THR A 214 15.82 -13.44 -12.67
CA THR A 214 15.96 -14.82 -12.17
C THR A 214 17.32 -15.02 -11.53
N ILE A 215 18.39 -14.56 -12.18
CA ILE A 215 19.76 -14.64 -11.66
C ILE A 215 19.86 -13.82 -10.36
N LYS A 216 19.28 -12.61 -10.33
CA LYS A 216 19.26 -11.79 -9.11
C LYS A 216 18.55 -12.47 -7.95
N ILE A 217 17.40 -13.10 -8.20
CA ILE A 217 16.67 -13.85 -7.17
C ILE A 217 17.49 -15.05 -6.68
N GLN A 218 18.19 -15.75 -7.58
CA GLN A 218 19.12 -16.83 -7.19
C GLN A 218 20.25 -16.31 -6.30
N GLU A 219 20.88 -15.18 -6.64
CA GLU A 219 21.91 -14.56 -5.78
C GLU A 219 21.38 -14.25 -4.38
N ILE A 220 20.17 -13.70 -4.27
CA ILE A 220 19.54 -13.40 -2.97
C ILE A 220 19.33 -14.69 -2.17
N ARG A 221 18.91 -15.78 -2.84
CA ARG A 221 18.75 -17.08 -2.19
C ARG A 221 20.08 -17.62 -1.69
N GLU A 222 21.14 -17.54 -2.48
CA GLU A 222 22.49 -17.96 -2.05
C GLU A 222 22.99 -17.12 -0.86
N ILE A 223 22.81 -15.79 -0.88
CA ILE A 223 23.21 -14.91 0.24
C ILE A 223 22.49 -15.27 1.55
N THR A 224 21.27 -15.79 1.44
CA THR A 224 20.36 -16.09 2.55
C THR A 224 20.24 -17.59 2.85
N ASP A 225 21.16 -18.41 2.32
CA ASP A 225 21.20 -19.87 2.49
C ASP A 225 19.88 -20.58 2.13
N TRP A 226 19.13 -20.00 1.19
CA TRP A 226 17.80 -20.42 0.76
C TRP A 226 16.75 -20.42 1.89
N GLU A 227 17.03 -19.75 3.01
CA GLU A 227 16.11 -19.73 4.15
C GLU A 227 14.90 -18.84 3.92
N LYS A 228 15.08 -17.74 3.18
CA LYS A 228 14.13 -16.62 3.15
C LYS A 228 13.32 -16.61 1.86
N PRO A 229 12.01 -16.33 1.93
CA PRO A 229 11.24 -16.13 0.73
C PRO A 229 11.57 -14.80 0.07
N VAL A 230 11.53 -14.82 -1.26
CA VAL A 230 11.80 -13.65 -2.10
C VAL A 230 10.50 -13.17 -2.73
N TYR A 231 10.10 -11.96 -2.35
CA TYR A 231 8.93 -11.28 -2.85
C TYR A 231 9.32 -10.42 -4.05
N VAL A 232 8.43 -10.26 -5.01
CA VAL A 232 8.60 -9.30 -6.11
C VAL A 232 7.45 -8.30 -6.06
N LYS A 233 7.79 -7.04 -5.78
CA LYS A 233 6.81 -5.95 -5.69
C LYS A 233 6.72 -5.18 -6.99
N VAL A 234 5.51 -5.05 -7.52
CA VAL A 234 5.19 -4.34 -8.76
C VAL A 234 4.08 -3.31 -8.53
N GLY A 235 4.19 -2.17 -9.19
CA GLY A 235 3.08 -1.21 -9.29
C GLY A 235 2.02 -1.74 -10.27
N ALA A 236 0.74 -1.59 -9.94
CA ALA A 236 -0.34 -2.05 -10.79
C ALA A 236 -0.41 -1.22 -12.09
N THR A 237 0.20 -1.75 -13.15
CA THR A 237 0.15 -1.13 -14.49
C THR A 237 -0.36 -2.14 -15.51
N ARG A 238 0.29 -3.31 -15.61
CA ARG A 238 -0.09 -4.41 -16.50
C ARG A 238 -0.15 -5.71 -15.68
N PRO A 239 -1.09 -5.83 -14.71
CA PRO A 239 -0.98 -6.80 -13.63
C PRO A 239 -0.86 -8.24 -14.10
N TYR A 240 -1.55 -8.63 -15.17
CA TYR A 240 -1.41 -9.97 -15.75
C TYR A 240 0.04 -10.27 -16.16
N TYR A 241 0.64 -9.39 -16.95
CA TYR A 241 1.99 -9.60 -17.48
C TYR A 241 3.05 -9.42 -16.38
N ASP A 242 2.90 -8.40 -15.53
CA ASP A 242 3.85 -8.10 -14.45
C ASP A 242 3.92 -9.28 -13.45
N VAL A 243 2.77 -9.87 -13.10
CA VAL A 243 2.70 -11.05 -12.22
C VAL A 243 3.24 -12.29 -12.92
N ALA A 244 2.89 -12.53 -14.18
CA ALA A 244 3.40 -13.68 -14.93
C ALA A 244 4.94 -13.66 -15.03
N LEU A 245 5.52 -12.47 -15.26
CA LEU A 245 6.97 -12.29 -15.30
C LEU A 245 7.62 -12.45 -13.93
N ALA A 246 7.01 -11.93 -12.86
CA ALA A 246 7.50 -12.13 -11.50
C ALA A 246 7.53 -13.63 -11.11
N VAL A 247 6.48 -14.37 -11.46
CA VAL A 247 6.39 -15.82 -11.26
C VAL A 247 7.47 -16.56 -12.05
N LYS A 248 7.67 -16.19 -13.32
CA LYS A 248 8.74 -16.72 -14.18
C LYS A 248 10.12 -16.49 -13.55
N SER A 249 10.37 -15.31 -13.00
CA SER A 249 11.64 -14.96 -12.36
C SER A 249 11.91 -15.69 -11.04
N GLY A 250 10.94 -16.43 -10.51
CA GLY A 250 11.13 -17.24 -9.30
C GLY A 250 10.66 -16.57 -8.00
N ALA A 251 9.71 -15.63 -8.09
CA ALA A 251 9.04 -15.07 -6.93
C ALA A 251 8.38 -16.17 -6.09
N ASP A 252 8.55 -16.08 -4.77
CA ASP A 252 7.80 -16.84 -3.76
C ASP A 252 6.46 -16.15 -3.45
N VAL A 253 6.43 -14.81 -3.52
CA VAL A 253 5.27 -13.96 -3.30
C VAL A 253 5.30 -12.81 -4.31
N VAL A 254 4.15 -12.41 -4.84
CA VAL A 254 4.02 -11.19 -5.63
C VAL A 254 3.27 -10.14 -4.80
N VAL A 255 3.83 -8.94 -4.73
CA VAL A 255 3.18 -7.79 -4.08
C VAL A 255 2.71 -6.81 -5.15
N LEU A 256 1.40 -6.65 -5.28
CA LEU A 256 0.77 -5.79 -6.28
C LEU A 256 0.23 -4.51 -5.62
N ASP A 257 0.76 -3.36 -6.03
CA ASP A 257 0.47 -2.07 -5.39
C ASP A 257 -0.32 -1.15 -6.33
N GLY A 258 -1.59 -0.92 -6.01
CA GLY A 258 -2.51 -0.09 -6.79
C GLY A 258 -2.19 1.39 -6.71
N MET A 259 -2.70 2.18 -7.66
CA MET A 259 -2.37 3.61 -7.76
C MET A 259 -2.71 4.44 -6.50
N GLN A 260 -3.61 3.94 -5.64
CA GLN A 260 -3.93 4.56 -4.36
C GLN A 260 -2.83 4.34 -3.29
N GLY A 261 -1.76 3.61 -3.61
CA GLY A 261 -0.60 3.42 -2.74
C GLY A 261 0.04 4.76 -2.36
N GLY A 262 0.51 4.87 -1.12
CA GLY A 262 1.13 6.09 -0.62
C GLY A 262 2.61 6.23 -1.00
N THR A 263 3.12 7.45 -0.92
CA THR A 263 4.55 7.77 -0.96
C THR A 263 4.84 8.97 -0.05
N ALA A 264 6.08 9.11 0.41
CA ALA A 264 6.50 10.33 1.12
C ALA A 264 6.81 11.48 0.17
N ALA A 265 7.31 11.17 -1.02
CA ALA A 265 7.65 12.15 -2.03
C ALA A 265 7.59 11.54 -3.44
N THR A 266 6.85 12.19 -4.32
CA THR A 266 6.98 12.06 -5.78
C THR A 266 6.27 13.24 -6.44
N GLN A 267 6.44 13.39 -7.75
CA GLN A 267 5.72 14.38 -8.53
C GLN A 267 4.21 14.12 -8.52
N GLU A 268 3.41 15.17 -8.34
CA GLU A 268 1.93 15.13 -8.37
C GLU A 268 1.39 14.29 -9.53
N VAL A 269 1.97 14.54 -10.72
CA VAL A 269 1.56 13.89 -11.96
C VAL A 269 1.69 12.37 -11.92
N PHE A 270 2.66 11.82 -11.18
CA PHE A 270 2.80 10.37 -11.03
C PHE A 270 1.67 9.79 -10.17
N ILE A 271 1.39 10.42 -9.03
CA ILE A 271 0.39 9.93 -8.05
C ILE A 271 -0.98 9.86 -8.70
N GLU A 272 -1.36 10.91 -9.44
CA GLU A 272 -2.72 11.04 -9.95
C GLU A 272 -2.93 10.37 -11.31
N HIS A 273 -1.88 10.11 -12.11
CA HIS A 273 -2.03 9.72 -13.52
C HIS A 273 -1.31 8.44 -13.94
N VAL A 274 -0.53 7.78 -13.08
CA VAL A 274 0.25 6.60 -13.47
C VAL A 274 -0.13 5.37 -12.65
N GLY A 275 -0.53 4.30 -13.34
CA GLY A 275 -1.03 3.07 -12.73
C GLY A 275 -2.56 2.97 -12.77
N ILE A 276 -3.08 1.86 -12.23
CA ILE A 276 -4.53 1.61 -12.15
C ILE A 276 -4.98 1.34 -10.70
N PRO A 277 -6.27 1.56 -10.38
CA PRO A 277 -6.81 1.26 -9.05
C PRO A 277 -6.65 -0.21 -8.70
N ILE A 278 -6.41 -0.50 -7.42
CA ILE A 278 -6.19 -1.88 -6.97
C ILE A 278 -7.38 -2.80 -7.32
N LEU A 279 -8.61 -2.25 -7.27
CA LEU A 279 -9.84 -2.96 -7.62
C LEU A 279 -9.78 -3.61 -9.01
N ALA A 280 -9.22 -2.89 -9.99
CA ALA A 280 -9.08 -3.35 -11.36
C ALA A 280 -7.89 -4.31 -11.56
N ALA A 281 -6.96 -4.35 -10.60
CA ALA A 281 -5.68 -5.03 -10.75
C ALA A 281 -5.68 -6.46 -10.20
N ILE A 282 -6.49 -6.76 -9.18
CA ILE A 282 -6.48 -8.05 -8.48
C ILE A 282 -6.84 -9.21 -9.43
N ARG A 283 -7.98 -9.14 -10.13
CA ARG A 283 -8.43 -10.27 -10.97
C ARG A 283 -7.51 -10.57 -12.15
N PRO A 284 -6.96 -9.59 -12.89
CA PRO A 284 -5.95 -9.90 -13.90
C PRO A 284 -4.68 -10.56 -13.33
N ALA A 285 -4.25 -10.19 -12.11
CA ALA A 285 -3.12 -10.84 -11.45
C ALA A 285 -3.45 -12.27 -11.03
N VAL A 286 -4.63 -12.50 -10.46
CA VAL A 286 -5.13 -13.84 -10.12
C VAL A 286 -5.25 -14.72 -11.37
N GLN A 287 -5.75 -14.17 -12.48
CA GLN A 287 -5.82 -14.88 -13.76
C GLN A 287 -4.42 -15.34 -14.23
N ALA A 288 -3.41 -14.46 -14.16
CA ALA A 288 -2.04 -14.85 -14.52
C ALA A 288 -1.52 -15.99 -13.64
N LEU A 289 -1.80 -15.96 -12.33
CA LEU A 289 -1.45 -17.05 -11.44
C LEU A 289 -2.19 -18.35 -11.78
N GLN A 290 -3.46 -18.28 -12.15
CA GLN A 290 -4.26 -19.44 -12.55
C GLN A 290 -3.76 -20.05 -13.87
N ASP A 291 -3.52 -19.22 -14.88
CA ASP A 291 -3.04 -19.65 -16.21
C ASP A 291 -1.65 -20.31 -16.15
N LEU A 292 -0.84 -19.93 -15.16
CA LEU A 292 0.48 -20.51 -14.90
C LEU A 292 0.45 -21.71 -13.94
N ASP A 293 -0.73 -22.14 -13.46
CA ASP A 293 -0.90 -23.15 -12.40
C ASP A 293 -0.09 -22.81 -11.13
N MET A 294 -0.09 -21.52 -10.76
CA MET A 294 0.64 -20.95 -9.61
C MET A 294 -0.28 -20.29 -8.58
N HIS A 295 -1.59 -20.24 -8.82
CA HIS A 295 -2.55 -19.70 -7.85
C HIS A 295 -2.44 -20.46 -6.52
N ARG A 296 -2.28 -19.70 -5.42
CA ARG A 296 -2.01 -20.18 -4.05
C ARG A 296 -0.68 -20.94 -3.85
N LYS A 297 0.11 -21.21 -4.91
CA LYS A 297 1.51 -21.69 -4.82
C LYS A 297 2.51 -20.53 -4.73
N VAL A 298 2.23 -19.45 -5.46
CA VAL A 298 2.84 -18.12 -5.30
C VAL A 298 1.76 -17.22 -4.71
N GLN A 299 1.98 -16.75 -3.48
CA GLN A 299 0.97 -15.93 -2.81
C GLN A 299 0.93 -14.51 -3.39
N LEU A 300 -0.27 -13.93 -3.43
CA LEU A 300 -0.53 -12.57 -3.90
C LEU A 300 -0.86 -11.66 -2.71
N VAL A 301 0.02 -10.70 -2.44
CA VAL A 301 -0.24 -9.61 -1.50
C VAL A 301 -0.67 -8.38 -2.28
N VAL A 302 -1.74 -7.71 -1.86
CA VAL A 302 -2.26 -6.53 -2.56
C VAL A 302 -2.24 -5.30 -1.68
N SER A 303 -2.00 -4.13 -2.28
CA SER A 303 -1.96 -2.85 -1.54
C SER A 303 -2.48 -1.70 -2.39
N GLY A 304 -2.71 -0.56 -1.75
CA GLY A 304 -3.30 0.63 -2.37
C GLY A 304 -4.71 0.90 -1.85
N GLY A 305 -4.83 1.85 -0.92
CA GLY A 305 -6.12 2.32 -0.43
C GLY A 305 -6.95 1.34 0.41
N ILE A 306 -6.34 0.37 1.11
CA ILE A 306 -7.04 -0.52 2.05
C ILE A 306 -7.24 0.18 3.41
N ARG A 307 -8.49 0.32 3.88
CA ARG A 307 -8.84 1.20 5.02
C ARG A 307 -9.61 0.53 6.16
N ASN A 308 -10.29 -0.57 5.91
CA ASN A 308 -11.15 -1.24 6.91
C ASN A 308 -11.21 -2.76 6.62
N GLY A 309 -11.80 -3.55 7.51
CA GLY A 309 -11.85 -5.00 7.34
C GLY A 309 -12.76 -5.45 6.19
N ALA A 310 -13.71 -4.63 5.75
CA ALA A 310 -14.48 -4.92 4.54
C ALA A 310 -13.60 -4.81 3.28
N ASP A 311 -12.71 -3.82 3.20
CA ASP A 311 -11.71 -3.71 2.12
C ASP A 311 -10.78 -4.95 2.12
N VAL A 312 -10.33 -5.40 3.30
CA VAL A 312 -9.52 -6.63 3.45
C VAL A 312 -10.29 -7.84 2.94
N ALA A 313 -11.52 -8.06 3.43
CA ALA A 313 -12.36 -9.18 3.02
C ALA A 313 -12.60 -9.20 1.50
N LYS A 314 -12.88 -8.03 0.90
CA LYS A 314 -13.12 -7.91 -0.55
C LYS A 314 -11.85 -8.24 -1.34
N ALA A 315 -10.70 -7.76 -0.89
CA ALA A 315 -9.42 -8.10 -1.53
C ALA A 315 -9.13 -9.61 -1.49
N LEU A 316 -9.37 -10.26 -0.35
CA LEU A 316 -9.22 -11.72 -0.20
C LEU A 316 -10.22 -12.48 -1.08
N ALA A 317 -11.49 -12.07 -1.10
CA ALA A 317 -12.54 -12.65 -1.94
C ALA A 317 -12.20 -12.56 -3.43
N LEU A 318 -11.62 -11.44 -3.88
CA LEU A 318 -11.16 -11.30 -5.26
C LEU A 318 -9.94 -12.18 -5.60
N GLY A 319 -9.31 -12.82 -4.62
CA GLY A 319 -8.29 -13.85 -4.80
C GLY A 319 -6.90 -13.48 -4.27
N ALA A 320 -6.76 -12.40 -3.49
CA ALA A 320 -5.52 -12.13 -2.75
C ALA A 320 -5.34 -13.13 -1.59
N ASP A 321 -4.09 -13.31 -1.15
CA ASP A 321 -3.73 -14.09 0.05
C ASP A 321 -3.53 -13.18 1.27
N ALA A 322 -3.09 -11.95 1.07
CA ALA A 322 -3.00 -10.95 2.12
C ALA A 322 -3.10 -9.54 1.53
N VAL A 323 -3.22 -8.54 2.41
CA VAL A 323 -3.16 -7.13 2.04
C VAL A 323 -2.02 -6.44 2.79
N ALA A 324 -1.45 -5.38 2.21
CA ALA A 324 -0.53 -4.50 2.90
C ALA A 324 -1.11 -3.08 3.07
N ILE A 325 -0.96 -2.52 4.27
CA ILE A 325 -1.40 -1.16 4.62
C ILE A 325 -0.21 -0.22 4.86
N GLY A 326 -0.26 0.98 4.29
CA GLY A 326 0.74 2.05 4.48
C GLY A 326 0.10 3.27 5.12
N THR A 327 -0.56 4.11 4.32
CA THR A 327 -1.25 5.33 4.78
C THR A 327 -2.19 5.08 5.95
N ALA A 328 -3.02 4.03 5.90
CA ALA A 328 -3.93 3.71 7.00
C ALA A 328 -3.18 3.34 8.31
N ALA A 329 -1.99 2.73 8.20
CA ALA A 329 -1.15 2.49 9.37
C ALA A 329 -0.61 3.81 9.94
N LEU A 330 -0.17 4.76 9.10
CA LEU A 330 0.31 6.08 9.55
C LEU A 330 -0.81 6.87 10.24
N ILE A 331 -2.02 6.86 9.68
CA ILE A 331 -3.20 7.49 10.29
C ILE A 331 -3.49 6.85 11.65
N ALA A 332 -3.38 5.52 11.76
CA ALA A 332 -3.56 4.82 13.04
C ALA A 332 -2.50 5.20 14.10
N LEU A 333 -1.27 5.54 13.69
CA LEU A 333 -0.26 6.08 14.61
C LEU A 333 -0.67 7.48 15.12
N GLY A 334 -1.26 8.30 14.25
CA GLY A 334 -1.76 9.63 14.56
C GLY A 334 -1.54 10.68 13.47
N ASP A 335 -1.11 10.27 12.26
CA ASP A 335 -1.02 11.19 11.13
C ASP A 335 -2.41 11.76 10.80
N ASN A 336 -2.46 13.03 10.44
CA ASN A 336 -3.69 13.74 10.11
C ASN A 336 -4.75 13.75 11.24
N ASP A 337 -4.36 13.54 12.52
CA ASP A 337 -5.29 13.55 13.67
C ASP A 337 -5.86 14.98 13.91
N PRO A 338 -7.19 15.16 14.02
CA PRO A 338 -7.82 16.45 14.33
C PRO A 338 -7.29 17.16 15.58
N LYS A 339 -6.69 16.42 16.53
CA LYS A 339 -6.05 17.01 17.72
C LYS A 339 -4.85 17.90 17.38
N LEU A 340 -4.28 17.74 16.20
CA LEU A 340 -3.13 18.52 15.70
C LEU A 340 -3.56 19.63 14.73
N GLU A 341 -4.86 19.91 14.59
CA GLU A 341 -5.39 20.92 13.67
C GLU A 341 -4.68 22.28 13.79
N GLU A 342 -4.43 22.77 15.02
CA GLU A 342 -3.73 24.04 15.22
C GLU A 342 -2.28 23.98 14.71
N GLU A 343 -1.59 22.86 14.89
CA GLU A 343 -0.23 22.67 14.41
C GLU A 343 -0.18 22.55 12.89
N TYR A 344 -1.14 21.86 12.27
CA TYR A 344 -1.26 21.80 10.81
C TYR A 344 -1.52 23.18 10.20
N ARG A 345 -2.35 24.02 10.84
CA ARG A 345 -2.57 25.40 10.38
C ARG A 345 -1.31 26.26 10.40
N LYS A 346 -0.41 26.06 11.37
CA LYS A 346 0.87 26.78 11.45
C LYS A 346 1.78 26.53 10.24
N ILE A 347 1.61 25.39 9.57
CA ILE A 347 2.36 25.04 8.35
C ILE A 347 1.53 25.19 7.07
N GLY A 348 0.36 25.83 7.14
CA GLY A 348 -0.49 26.08 5.96
C GLY A 348 -1.33 24.88 5.52
N SER A 349 -1.51 23.89 6.40
CA SER A 349 -2.29 22.67 6.13
C SER A 349 -3.49 22.53 7.09
N ALA A 350 -4.19 21.41 7.02
CA ALA A 350 -5.30 21.06 7.91
C ALA A 350 -5.31 19.55 8.20
N ALA A 351 -5.87 19.15 9.34
CA ALA A 351 -6.03 17.73 9.66
C ALA A 351 -6.91 17.04 8.62
N GLY A 352 -6.48 15.86 8.16
CA GLY A 352 -7.11 15.12 7.06
C GLY A 352 -6.67 15.55 5.67
N CYS A 353 -5.89 16.62 5.53
CA CYS A 353 -5.41 17.13 4.23
C CYS A 353 -3.90 17.08 4.06
N TYR A 354 -3.14 16.94 5.15
CA TYR A 354 -1.68 17.02 5.16
C TYR A 354 -1.04 15.92 4.32
N ASP A 355 -0.36 16.35 3.25
CA ASP A 355 0.36 15.52 2.29
C ASP A 355 1.78 16.04 2.00
N ASP A 356 2.22 17.11 2.66
CA ASP A 356 3.58 17.65 2.57
C ASP A 356 4.61 16.79 3.33
N TRP A 357 4.45 15.47 3.31
CA TRP A 357 5.35 14.50 3.96
C TRP A 357 6.80 14.63 3.50
N HIS A 358 7.01 15.15 2.29
CA HIS A 358 8.30 15.44 1.68
C HIS A 358 9.05 16.58 2.38
N GLU A 359 8.32 17.51 3.02
CA GLU A 359 8.88 18.66 3.75
C GLU A 359 9.52 18.29 5.07
N GLY A 360 9.09 17.17 5.68
CA GLY A 360 9.62 16.74 6.97
C GLY A 360 9.09 17.55 8.15
N ARG A 361 8.03 18.36 7.97
CA ARG A 361 7.46 19.24 8.99
C ARG A 361 6.24 18.66 9.71
N ASP A 362 6.10 17.33 9.69
CA ASP A 362 4.92 16.65 10.22
C ASP A 362 4.76 16.88 11.75
N PRO A 363 3.71 17.58 12.18
CA PRO A 363 3.43 17.81 13.60
C PRO A 363 3.21 16.55 14.42
N ALA A 364 2.79 15.45 13.79
CA ALA A 364 2.58 14.15 14.44
C ALA A 364 3.90 13.42 14.76
N GLY A 365 5.03 13.91 14.25
CA GLY A 365 6.34 13.29 14.46
C GLY A 365 6.55 12.00 13.67
N ILE A 366 5.72 11.72 12.66
CA ILE A 366 5.75 10.47 11.89
C ILE A 366 6.62 10.64 10.65
N THR A 367 6.30 11.58 9.75
CA THR A 367 7.02 11.77 8.49
C THR A 367 8.08 12.87 8.56
N THR A 368 8.96 12.81 9.56
CA THR A 368 9.98 13.83 9.84
C THR A 368 11.36 13.23 10.17
N GLN A 369 12.42 14.01 9.99
CA GLN A 369 13.76 13.75 10.54
C GLN A 369 14.20 14.83 11.54
N ASP A 370 13.35 15.82 11.83
CA ASP A 370 13.60 16.80 12.87
C ASP A 370 13.50 16.11 14.25
N PRO A 371 14.56 16.16 15.09
CA PRO A 371 14.55 15.52 16.39
C PRO A 371 13.46 16.03 17.35
N GLU A 372 13.09 17.31 17.29
CA GLU A 372 12.06 17.88 18.16
C GLU A 372 10.66 17.48 17.72
N LEU A 373 10.40 17.38 16.40
CA LEU A 373 9.15 16.83 15.90
C LEU A 373 9.06 15.33 16.16
N ALA A 374 10.13 14.57 15.93
CA ALA A 374 10.16 13.13 16.14
C ALA A 374 9.85 12.74 17.59
N LYS A 375 10.31 13.52 18.58
CA LYS A 375 10.01 13.32 20.01
C LYS A 375 8.51 13.41 20.34
N ARG A 376 7.70 14.04 19.50
CA ARG A 376 6.24 14.16 19.71
C ARG A 376 5.52 12.81 19.59
N LEU A 377 6.12 11.86 18.86
CA LEU A 377 5.56 10.53 18.69
C LEU A 377 6.07 9.57 19.77
N ASP A 378 5.21 9.20 20.72
CA ASP A 378 5.46 8.09 21.64
C ASP A 378 5.29 6.76 20.91
N PRO A 379 6.38 5.99 20.66
CA PRO A 379 6.32 4.79 19.85
C PRO A 379 5.56 3.64 20.54
N ILE A 380 5.51 3.60 21.87
CA ILE A 380 4.81 2.56 22.63
C ILE A 380 3.30 2.79 22.49
N LYS A 381 2.85 4.02 22.71
CA LYS A 381 1.44 4.38 22.56
C LYS A 381 0.97 4.26 21.12
N ALA A 382 1.78 4.72 20.17
CA ALA A 382 1.47 4.62 18.75
C ALA A 382 1.41 3.15 18.28
N GLY A 383 2.35 2.31 18.72
CA GLY A 383 2.31 0.86 18.44
C GLY A 383 1.05 0.18 18.99
N ARG A 384 0.57 0.58 20.18
CA ARG A 384 -0.70 0.08 20.73
C ARG A 384 -1.92 0.53 19.91
N ARG A 385 -1.91 1.75 19.37
CA ARG A 385 -2.97 2.21 18.45
C ARG A 385 -3.01 1.38 17.18
N LEU A 386 -1.83 1.11 16.59
CA LEU A 386 -1.71 0.27 15.42
C LEU A 386 -2.20 -1.17 15.70
N SER A 387 -1.83 -1.76 16.83
CA SER A 387 -2.32 -3.11 17.19
C SER A 387 -3.84 -3.15 17.33
N ASN A 388 -4.45 -2.12 17.93
CA ASN A 388 -5.91 -2.01 18.02
C ASN A 388 -6.55 -1.93 16.63
N TYR A 389 -5.99 -1.12 15.74
CA TYR A 389 -6.49 -0.97 14.38
C TYR A 389 -6.40 -2.27 13.59
N LEU A 390 -5.24 -2.96 13.62
CA LEU A 390 -5.06 -4.28 13.01
C LEU A 390 -6.03 -5.33 13.58
N ALA A 391 -6.31 -5.30 14.89
CA ALA A 391 -7.31 -6.17 15.50
C ALA A 391 -8.71 -5.90 14.94
N VAL A 392 -9.10 -4.62 14.77
CA VAL A 392 -10.40 -4.25 14.17
C VAL A 392 -10.49 -4.75 12.73
N LEU A 393 -9.48 -4.50 11.89
CA LEU A 393 -9.44 -5.02 10.52
C LEU A 393 -9.65 -6.54 10.46
N THR A 394 -8.98 -7.25 11.37
CA THR A 394 -9.07 -8.72 11.46
C THR A 394 -10.45 -9.19 11.90
N MET A 395 -11.00 -8.59 12.96
CA MET A 395 -12.34 -8.94 13.47
C MET A 395 -13.43 -8.67 12.44
N GLU A 396 -13.41 -7.52 11.78
CA GLU A 396 -14.35 -7.16 10.70
C GLU A 396 -14.25 -8.15 9.54
N THR A 397 -13.03 -8.54 9.12
CA THR A 397 -12.82 -9.56 8.09
C THR A 397 -13.43 -10.90 8.49
N GLN A 398 -13.23 -11.34 9.74
CA GLN A 398 -13.81 -12.58 10.26
C GLN A 398 -15.34 -12.52 10.33
N ILE A 399 -15.91 -11.37 10.72
CA ILE A 399 -17.37 -11.17 10.76
C ILE A 399 -17.96 -11.41 9.36
N ILE A 400 -17.36 -10.80 8.33
CA ILE A 400 -17.78 -10.98 6.94
C ILE A 400 -17.60 -12.43 6.47
N ALA A 401 -16.45 -13.04 6.74
CA ALA A 401 -16.20 -14.44 6.37
C ALA A 401 -17.26 -15.38 6.97
N ARG A 402 -17.58 -15.22 8.26
CA ARG A 402 -18.64 -15.99 8.91
C ARG A 402 -20.03 -15.71 8.34
N ALA A 403 -20.33 -14.46 8.02
CA ALA A 403 -21.57 -14.09 7.36
C ALA A 403 -21.71 -14.76 5.98
N CYS A 404 -20.61 -15.01 5.28
CA CYS A 404 -20.58 -15.79 4.04
C CYS A 404 -20.47 -17.31 4.26
N GLY A 405 -20.59 -17.80 5.50
CA GLY A 405 -20.49 -19.24 5.82
C GLY A 405 -19.07 -19.80 5.77
N LYS A 406 -18.04 -18.97 5.91
CA LYS A 406 -16.62 -19.34 5.76
C LYS A 406 -15.92 -19.50 7.12
N SER A 407 -15.32 -20.65 7.34
CA SER A 407 -14.53 -20.98 8.54
C SER A 407 -13.08 -20.50 8.48
N HIS A 408 -12.67 -19.88 7.37
CA HIS A 408 -11.36 -19.26 7.18
C HIS A 408 -11.52 -18.05 6.25
N VAL A 409 -10.84 -16.94 6.53
CA VAL A 409 -10.95 -15.71 5.71
C VAL A 409 -10.52 -15.91 4.25
N LEU A 410 -9.51 -16.76 4.02
CA LEU A 410 -9.07 -17.16 2.68
C LEU A 410 -10.07 -18.04 1.91
N ASN A 411 -11.14 -18.51 2.53
CA ASN A 411 -12.21 -19.22 1.83
C ASN A 411 -13.22 -18.28 1.20
N LEU A 412 -13.12 -16.95 1.43
CA LEU A 412 -13.88 -15.96 0.69
C LEU A 412 -13.56 -16.05 -0.80
N GLU A 413 -14.57 -15.95 -1.65
CA GLU A 413 -14.45 -16.14 -3.09
C GLU A 413 -15.21 -15.06 -3.87
N PRO A 414 -14.93 -14.86 -5.18
CA PRO A 414 -15.60 -13.82 -5.97
C PRO A 414 -17.12 -13.98 -6.03
N GLU A 415 -17.64 -15.20 -5.87
CA GLU A 415 -19.07 -15.51 -5.83
C GLU A 415 -19.76 -14.97 -4.57
N ASP A 416 -19.00 -14.66 -3.51
CA ASP A 416 -19.52 -13.98 -2.33
C ASP A 416 -19.78 -12.49 -2.60
N LEU A 417 -19.43 -11.95 -3.78
CA LEU A 417 -19.48 -10.53 -4.11
C LEU A 417 -20.41 -10.20 -5.28
N VAL A 418 -21.01 -9.02 -5.21
CA VAL A 418 -21.62 -8.32 -6.35
C VAL A 418 -21.20 -6.85 -6.36
N ALA A 419 -21.21 -6.23 -7.53
CA ALA A 419 -20.93 -4.82 -7.70
C ALA A 419 -22.20 -3.97 -7.72
N LEU A 420 -22.15 -2.78 -7.14
CA LEU A 420 -23.23 -1.80 -7.15
C LEU A 420 -23.19 -0.90 -8.39
N THR A 421 -22.05 -0.84 -9.08
CA THR A 421 -21.82 0.00 -10.26
C THR A 421 -21.27 -0.82 -11.42
N ILE A 422 -21.50 -0.35 -12.65
CA ILE A 422 -21.03 -1.01 -13.88
C ILE A 422 -19.50 -0.99 -13.92
N GLU A 423 -18.89 0.12 -13.49
CA GLU A 423 -17.45 0.31 -13.43
C GLU A 423 -16.80 -0.70 -12.47
N ALA A 424 -17.36 -0.86 -11.27
CA ALA A 424 -16.85 -1.83 -10.31
C ALA A 424 -17.04 -3.27 -10.79
N ALA A 425 -18.18 -3.59 -11.43
CA ALA A 425 -18.42 -4.91 -12.02
C ALA A 425 -17.36 -5.26 -13.07
N ALA A 426 -17.09 -4.32 -13.98
CA ALA A 426 -16.08 -4.48 -15.03
C ALA A 426 -14.66 -4.62 -14.46
N MET A 427 -14.29 -3.77 -13.50
CA MET A 427 -12.94 -3.74 -12.91
C MET A 427 -12.66 -4.96 -12.04
N ALA A 428 -13.57 -5.27 -11.11
CA ALA A 428 -13.44 -6.38 -10.19
C ALA A 428 -13.84 -7.73 -10.81
N ARG A 429 -14.34 -7.74 -12.05
CA ARG A 429 -14.85 -8.93 -12.76
C ARG A 429 -15.80 -9.75 -11.89
N VAL A 430 -16.75 -9.07 -11.26
CA VAL A 430 -17.84 -9.65 -10.46
C VAL A 430 -19.17 -9.16 -11.02
N PRO A 431 -20.28 -9.93 -10.88
CA PRO A 431 -21.56 -9.55 -11.46
C PRO A 431 -22.10 -8.23 -10.92
N LEU A 432 -22.81 -7.48 -11.77
CA LEU A 432 -23.63 -6.36 -11.31
C LEU A 432 -24.78 -6.89 -10.43
N ALA A 433 -25.02 -6.26 -9.28
CA ALA A 433 -25.99 -6.68 -8.30
C ALA A 433 -27.38 -6.92 -8.92
N GLY A 434 -27.96 -8.09 -8.62
CA GLY A 434 -29.24 -8.53 -9.19
C GLY A 434 -29.15 -9.16 -10.59
N THR A 435 -27.94 -9.39 -11.12
CA THR A 435 -27.71 -9.98 -12.44
C THR A 435 -26.56 -10.99 -12.43
N SER A 436 -26.42 -11.78 -13.50
CA SER A 436 -25.21 -12.57 -13.81
C SER A 436 -24.22 -11.79 -14.69
N TRP A 437 -24.52 -10.55 -15.04
CA TRP A 437 -23.80 -9.81 -16.08
C TRP A 437 -22.52 -9.17 -15.55
N ILE A 438 -21.41 -9.44 -16.24
CA ILE A 438 -20.11 -8.79 -16.04
C ILE A 438 -19.77 -8.02 -17.32
N PRO A 439 -19.72 -6.68 -17.28
CA PRO A 439 -19.41 -5.88 -18.47
C PRO A 439 -18.06 -6.27 -19.09
N GLY A 440 -18.04 -6.46 -20.40
CA GLY A 440 -16.82 -6.80 -21.15
C GLY A 440 -16.42 -8.29 -21.10
N GLN A 441 -17.15 -9.15 -20.38
CA GLN A 441 -17.00 -10.60 -20.48
C GLN A 441 -18.13 -11.19 -21.33
N SER A 442 -17.79 -11.98 -22.34
CA SER A 442 -18.76 -12.67 -23.19
C SER A 442 -19.18 -13.99 -22.53
N GLY A 443 -20.38 -14.03 -21.92
CA GLY A 443 -21.09 -15.24 -21.51
C GLY A 443 -21.78 -15.07 -20.15
N GLY A 444 -23.10 -15.23 -19.98
CA GLY A 444 -24.19 -15.51 -20.91
C GLY A 444 -25.50 -14.95 -20.31
N LEU A 445 -26.51 -14.82 -21.16
CA LEU A 445 -27.90 -14.54 -20.77
C LEU A 445 -28.42 -15.55 -19.73
#